data_AF-A0AA40CJF1-F1
#
_entry.id   AF-A0AA40CJF1-F1
#
_cell.length_a   1.000
_cell.length_b   1.000
_cell.length_c   1.000
_cell.angle_alpha   90.00
_cell.angle_beta   90.00
_cell.angle_gamma   90.00
#
_symmetry.space_group_name_H-M   'P 1'
#
loop_
_entity.id
_entity.type
_entity.pdbx_description
1 polymer ?
#
loop_
_entity_poly.entity_id
_entity_poly.type
_entity_poly.pdbx_seq_one_letter_code
_entity_poly.pdbx_strand_id
1 'polypeptide(L)'
;KYEALSYTWGSPVHKCPITINNRPCLIWGNLYTALLALRYEDKPRHLWIDAICINQDDIAEKNLHIPQMHLVYQRAASVTVWLGPPFEDSDVAFS
;
A
#
# COMPACT_ATOMS: atom_id res chain seq x y z
N LYS A 1 -10.87 -1.88 -12.80
CA LYS A 1 -10.22 -0.60 -12.43
C LYS A 1 -9.64 -0.77 -11.03
N TYR A 2 -8.49 -0.17 -10.72
CA TYR A 2 -7.80 -0.29 -9.42
C TYR A 2 -7.67 1.07 -8.75
N GLU A 3 -7.44 1.09 -7.44
CA GLU A 3 -7.06 2.27 -6.67
C GLU A 3 -5.56 2.20 -6.37
N ALA A 4 -4.84 3.32 -6.41
CA ALA A 4 -3.44 3.35 -5.99
C ALA A 4 -3.36 3.67 -4.49
N LEU A 5 -2.57 2.93 -3.73
CA LEU A 5 -2.30 3.23 -2.32
C LEU A 5 -1.08 4.13 -2.20
N SER A 6 -1.27 5.31 -1.60
CA SER A 6 -0.19 6.21 -1.20
C SER A 6 0.01 6.10 0.31
N TYR A 7 1.19 5.67 0.73
CA TYR A 7 1.53 5.42 2.13
C TYR A 7 3.05 5.51 2.32
N THR A 8 3.50 5.68 3.56
CA THR A 8 4.92 5.56 3.89
C THR A 8 5.27 4.11 4.18
N TRP A 9 6.44 3.64 3.75
CA TRP A 9 6.83 2.23 3.97
C TRP A 9 6.95 1.86 5.45
N GLY A 10 7.26 2.84 6.31
CA GLY A 10 7.43 2.64 7.74
C GLY A 10 8.74 1.93 8.08
N SER A 11 8.83 1.40 9.31
CA SER A 11 10.05 0.72 9.78
C SER A 11 10.18 -0.68 9.15
N PRO A 12 11.36 -1.03 8.60
CA PRO A 12 11.60 -2.36 8.04
C PRO A 12 11.79 -3.46 9.08
N VAL A 13 11.89 -3.08 10.37
CA VAL A 13 12.22 -3.99 11.49
C VAL A 13 11.12 -5.02 11.72
N HIS A 14 9.85 -4.62 11.58
CA HIS A 14 8.70 -5.49 11.82
C HIS A 14 8.03 -5.83 10.50
N LYS A 15 8.05 -7.11 10.13
CA LYS A 15 7.33 -7.64 8.98
C LYS A 15 6.17 -8.52 9.43
N CYS A 16 5.05 -8.41 8.73
CA CYS A 16 3.82 -9.15 8.99
C CYS A 16 3.52 -10.08 7.80
N PRO A 17 3.01 -11.29 8.05
CA PRO A 17 2.68 -12.23 6.98
C PRO A 17 1.37 -11.89 6.30
N ILE A 18 1.35 -12.00 4.98
CA ILE A 18 0.16 -12.02 4.14
C ILE A 18 0.26 -13.15 3.11
N THR A 19 -0.84 -13.43 2.41
CA THR A 19 -0.85 -14.39 1.31
C THR A 19 -1.14 -13.68 0.00
N ILE A 20 -0.27 -13.88 -0.99
CA ILE A 20 -0.43 -13.35 -2.36
C ILE A 20 -0.42 -14.54 -3.30
N ASN A 21 -1.50 -14.76 -4.07
CA ASN A 21 -1.62 -15.89 -5.00
C ASN A 21 -1.27 -17.25 -4.35
N ASN A 22 -1.80 -17.50 -3.14
CA ASN A 22 -1.53 -18.68 -2.32
C ASN A 22 -0.06 -18.88 -1.89
N ARG A 23 0.77 -17.84 -1.99
CA ARG A 23 2.16 -17.85 -1.51
C ARG A 23 2.30 -16.92 -0.31
N PRO A 24 2.99 -17.35 0.76
CA PRO A 24 3.29 -16.49 1.89
C PRO A 24 4.24 -15.37 1.44
N CYS A 25 3.97 -14.15 1.90
CA CYS A 25 4.79 -12.97 1.67
C CYS A 25 4.87 -12.15 2.95
N LEU A 26 6.03 -11.53 3.20
CA LEU A 26 6.25 -10.65 4.35
C LEU A 26 6.23 -9.20 3.89
N ILE A 27 5.34 -8.41 4.47
CA ILE A 27 5.23 -6.97 4.21
C ILE A 27 5.54 -6.16 5.46
N TRP A 28 5.89 -4.89 5.32
CA TRP A 28 6.13 -4.02 6.48
C TRP A 28 4.87 -3.78 7.30
N GLY A 29 5.04 -3.58 8.61
CA GLY A 29 3.94 -3.40 9.55
C GLY A 29 2.98 -2.26 9.17
N ASN A 30 3.48 -1.13 8.64
CA ASN A 30 2.58 -0.04 8.23
C ASN A 30 1.65 -0.45 7.08
N LEU A 31 2.17 -1.17 6.08
CA LEU A 31 1.36 -1.68 4.97
C LEU A 31 0.34 -2.71 5.48
N TYR A 32 0.73 -3.55 6.44
CA TYR A 32 -0.17 -4.53 7.03
C TYR A 32 -1.36 -3.86 7.73
N THR A 33 -1.10 -2.85 8.57
CA THR A 33 -2.15 -2.07 9.23
C THR A 33 -3.03 -1.35 8.22
N ALA A 34 -2.45 -0.75 7.17
CA ALA A 34 -3.19 -0.11 6.10
C ALA A 34 -4.15 -1.11 5.41
N LEU A 35 -3.67 -2.30 5.05
CA LEU A 35 -4.50 -3.34 4.42
C LEU A 35 -5.65 -3.80 5.32
N LEU A 36 -5.41 -3.94 6.63
CA LEU A 36 -6.46 -4.29 7.59
C LEU A 36 -7.51 -3.19 7.73
N ALA A 37 -7.10 -1.92 7.75
CA ALA A 37 -8.02 -0.79 7.87
C ALA A 37 -8.80 -0.52 6.57
N LEU A 38 -8.18 -0.78 5.42
CA LEU A 38 -8.73 -0.46 4.10
C LEU A 38 -9.55 -1.61 3.47
N ARG A 39 -9.51 -2.82 4.03
CA ARG A 39 -10.31 -3.94 3.51
C ARG A 39 -11.80 -3.67 3.74
N TYR A 40 -12.62 -3.99 2.75
CA TYR A 40 -14.06 -4.09 2.97
C TYR A 40 -14.40 -5.45 3.58
N GLU A 41 -15.44 -5.50 4.40
CA GLU A 41 -15.88 -6.74 5.05
C GLU A 41 -16.59 -7.70 4.08
N ASP A 42 -17.28 -7.13 3.09
CA ASP A 42 -18.26 -7.81 2.25
C ASP A 42 -17.82 -8.00 0.79
N LYS A 43 -16.75 -7.32 0.37
CA LYS A 43 -16.32 -7.31 -1.03
C LYS A 43 -14.81 -7.19 -1.23
N PRO A 44 -14.27 -7.71 -2.34
CA PRO A 44 -12.88 -7.50 -2.68
C PRO A 44 -12.59 -6.02 -2.98
N ARG A 45 -11.37 -5.59 -2.68
CA ARG A 45 -10.82 -4.29 -3.06
C ARG A 45 -9.61 -4.48 -3.97
N HIS A 46 -9.55 -3.75 -5.07
CA HIS A 46 -8.44 -3.81 -6.02
C HIS A 46 -7.47 -2.65 -5.78
N LEU A 47 -6.39 -2.92 -5.04
CA LEU A 47 -5.35 -1.94 -4.73
C LEU A 47 -4.09 -2.24 -5.54
N TRP A 48 -3.48 -1.18 -6.09
CA TRP A 48 -2.10 -1.19 -6.54
C TRP A 48 -1.21 -0.65 -5.43
N ILE A 49 -0.16 -1.40 -5.09
CA ILE A 49 0.74 -1.13 -3.96
C ILE A 49 2.15 -1.35 -4.47
N ASP A 50 3.00 -0.32 -4.46
CA ASP A 50 4.36 -0.39 -5.02
C ASP A 50 5.20 -1.52 -4.40
N ALA A 51 5.16 -1.70 -3.08
CA ALA A 51 5.91 -2.75 -2.38
C ALA A 51 5.51 -4.18 -2.74
N ILE A 52 4.34 -4.37 -3.38
CA ILE A 52 3.85 -5.68 -3.83
C ILE A 52 3.94 -5.82 -5.34
N CYS A 53 3.58 -4.78 -6.09
CA CYS A 53 3.47 -4.81 -7.54
C CYS A 53 4.81 -4.59 -8.26
N ILE A 54 5.80 -3.98 -7.59
CA ILE A 54 7.15 -3.79 -8.11
C ILE A 54 8.06 -4.80 -7.41
N ASN A 55 8.85 -5.52 -8.19
CA ASN A 55 9.90 -6.37 -7.66
C ASN A 55 10.96 -5.51 -6.94
N GLN A 56 10.97 -5.59 -5.61
CA GLN A 56 11.83 -4.73 -4.78
C GLN A 56 13.30 -5.19 -4.77
N ASP A 57 13.57 -6.44 -5.17
CA ASP A 57 14.91 -7.03 -5.14
C ASP A 57 15.71 -6.74 -6.42
N ASP A 58 15.06 -6.23 -7.48
CA ASP A 58 15.71 -5.82 -8.72
C ASP A 58 15.79 -4.29 -8.82
N ILE A 59 16.98 -3.76 -8.55
CA ILE A 59 17.26 -2.31 -8.59
C ILE A 59 17.12 -1.76 -10.02
N ALA A 60 17.46 -2.55 -11.04
CA ALA A 60 17.36 -2.10 -12.44
C ALA A 60 15.88 -2.00 -12.86
N GLU A 61 15.07 -2.98 -12.51
CA GLU A 61 13.62 -2.96 -12.72
C GLU A 61 12.97 -1.81 -11.94
N LYS A 62 13.35 -1.63 -10.67
CA LYS A 62 12.83 -0.54 -9.83
C LYS A 62 13.14 0.84 -10.42
N ASN A 63 14.37 1.06 -10.89
CA ASN A 63 14.75 2.33 -11.51
C ASN A 63 14.03 2.60 -12.83
N LEU A 64 13.59 1.57 -13.55
CA LEU A 64 12.75 1.71 -14.74
C LEU A 64 11.27 1.99 -14.38
N HIS A 65 10.75 1.34 -13.34
CA HIS A 65 9.35 1.46 -12.93
C HIS A 65 9.04 2.70 -12.09
N ILE A 66 9.98 3.21 -11.29
CA ILE A 66 9.77 4.42 -10.47
C ILE A 66 9.36 5.63 -11.34
N PRO A 67 10.06 5.95 -12.45
CA PRO A 67 9.63 7.02 -13.35
C PRO A 67 8.23 6.81 -13.92
N GLN A 68 7.79 5.55 -14.09
CA GLN A 68 6.48 5.21 -14.62
C GLN A 68 5.36 5.21 -13.57
N MET A 69 5.68 5.37 -12.28
CA MET A 69 4.67 5.43 -11.21
C MET A 69 3.64 6.52 -11.48
N HIS A 70 4.04 7.66 -12.07
CA HIS A 70 3.09 8.72 -12.42
C HIS A 70 1.96 8.22 -13.33
N LEU A 71 2.24 7.29 -14.26
CA LEU A 71 1.23 6.72 -15.16
C LEU A 71 0.27 5.79 -14.41
N VAL A 72 0.77 5.06 -13.41
CA VAL A 72 -0.07 4.20 -12.56
C VAL A 72 -1.03 5.05 -11.76
N TYR A 73 -0.52 6.08 -11.06
CA TYR A 73 -1.35 6.99 -10.29
C TYR A 73 -2.34 7.76 -11.18
N GLN A 74 -1.93 8.19 -12.37
CA GLN A 74 -2.80 8.86 -13.34
C GLN A 74 -3.93 7.95 -13.87
N ARG A 75 -3.67 6.64 -13.99
CA ARG A 75 -4.64 5.66 -14.51
C ARG A 75 -5.48 4.99 -13.42
N ALA A 76 -5.14 5.21 -12.15
CA ALA A 76 -5.93 4.72 -11.03
C ALA A 76 -7.33 5.34 -11.04
N ALA A 77 -8.34 4.58 -10.62
CA ALA A 77 -9.69 5.11 -10.44
C ALA A 77 -9.75 6.17 -9.35
N SER A 78 -8.92 6.01 -8.33
CA SER A 78 -8.71 6.93 -7.21
C SER A 78 -7.34 6.64 -6.59
N VAL A 79 -6.85 7.60 -5.81
CA VAL A 79 -5.67 7.43 -4.95
C VAL A 79 -6.17 7.43 -3.51
N THR A 80 -5.92 6.34 -2.79
CA THR A 80 -6.20 6.24 -1.35
C THR A 80 -4.93 6.60 -0.59
N VAL A 81 -5.01 7.60 0.28
CA VAL A 81 -3.89 8.03 1.13
C VAL A 81 -4.03 7.41 2.52
N TRP A 82 -3.00 6.72 2.97
CA TRP A 82 -2.91 6.16 4.33
C TRP A 82 -1.92 6.97 5.16
N LEU A 83 -2.43 7.60 6.23
CA LEU A 83 -1.66 8.44 7.14
C LEU A 83 -1.22 7.73 8.43
N GLY A 84 -1.64 6.47 8.61
CA GLY A 84 -1.46 5.72 9.84
C GLY A 84 -2.78 5.42 10.54
N PRO A 85 -2.75 4.60 11.60
CA PRO A 85 -3.93 4.39 12.44
C PRO A 85 -4.36 5.71 13.08
N PRO A 86 -5.66 5.86 13.42
CA PRO A 86 -6.11 7.01 14.18
C PRO A 86 -5.31 7.11 15.49
N PHE A 87 -4.66 8.25 15.71
CA PHE A 87 -4.13 8.64 17.01
C PHE A 87 -5.30 9.17 17.87
N GLU A 88 -5.22 9.05 19.20
CA GLU A 88 -6.29 9.47 20.13
C GLU A 88 -6.73 10.95 20.00
N ASP A 89 -6.00 11.79 19.26
CA ASP A 89 -6.33 13.20 18.98
C ASP A 89 -6.56 13.53 17.48
N SER A 90 -6.89 12.55 16.62
CA SER A 90 -7.02 12.78 15.17
C SER A 90 -8.25 13.59 14.75
N ASP A 91 -9.24 13.75 15.65
CA ASP A 91 -10.53 14.39 15.34
C ASP A 91 -10.47 15.91 15.22
N VAL A 92 -9.35 16.56 15.60
CA VAL A 92 -9.18 18.02 15.51
C VAL A 92 -8.71 18.52 14.14
N ALA A 93 -8.40 17.64 13.18
CA ALA A 93 -7.81 18.05 11.90
C ALA A 93 -8.82 18.45 10.81
N PHE A 94 -10.13 18.23 11.01
CA PHE A 94 -11.17 18.57 10.03
C PHE A 94 -12.31 19.45 10.58
N SER A 95 -12.10 20.13 11.71
CA SER A 95 -13.06 21.13 12.24
C SER A 95 -12.86 22.52 11.64
#